data_AF-A0A2T2TUV9-F1
#
_entry.id   AF-A0A2T2TUV9-F1
#
_cell.length_a   1.000
_cell.length_b   1.000
_cell.length_c   1.000
_cell.angle_alpha   90.00
_cell.angle_beta   90.00
_cell.angle_gamma   90.00
#
_symmetry.space_group_name_H-M   'P 1'
#
loop_
_entity.id
_entity.type
_entity.pdbx_description
1 polymer ?
#
loop_
_entity_poly.entity_id
_entity_poly.type
_entity_poly.pdbx_seq_one_letter_code
_entity_poly.pdbx_strand_id
1 'polypeptide(L)' 'MFGGRAFRTWTHVLAGACGIAVLFLGVMVMAEEVIGDGARVTRAGLMISAAAFLGYVGVAGIIRLDEARS' A
#
# COMPACT_ATOMS: atom_id res chain seq x y z
N MET A 1 16.42 -7.68 0.46
CA MET A 1 15.96 -7.06 1.74
C MET A 1 14.69 -7.69 2.29
N PHE A 2 13.80 -8.29 1.47
CA PHE A 2 12.67 -9.08 1.95
C PHE A 2 12.99 -10.56 1.80
N GLY A 3 13.51 -11.21 2.85
CA GLY A 3 13.48 -12.67 2.88
C GLY A 3 12.01 -13.10 2.82
N GLY A 4 11.69 -14.22 2.16
CA GLY A 4 10.31 -14.73 1.92
C GLY A 4 9.40 -14.89 3.16
N ARG A 5 9.84 -14.47 4.35
CA ARG A 5 9.03 -14.22 5.55
C ARG A 5 7.98 -13.12 5.37
N ALA A 6 8.27 -12.05 4.63
CA ALA A 6 7.33 -10.93 4.47
C ALA A 6 6.00 -11.32 3.80
N PHE A 7 6.04 -12.34 2.93
CA PHE A 7 4.87 -12.85 2.23
C PHE A 7 4.31 -14.13 2.85
N ARG A 8 4.89 -14.64 3.94
CA ARG A 8 4.59 -15.98 4.47
C ARG A 8 3.19 -16.08 5.08
N THR A 9 2.72 -15.00 5.71
CA THR A 9 1.38 -14.96 6.32
C THR A 9 0.60 -13.77 5.80
N TRP A 10 -0.71 -13.97 5.60
CA TRP A 10 -1.64 -12.90 5.20
C TRP A 10 -1.60 -11.69 6.13
N THR A 11 -1.30 -11.90 7.41
CA THR A 11 -1.12 -10.82 8.39
C THR A 11 0.03 -9.88 8.04
N HIS A 12 1.18 -10.41 7.60
CA HIS A 12 2.31 -9.57 7.19
C HIS A 12 2.02 -8.84 5.88
N VAL A 13 1.32 -9.49 4.95
CA VAL A 13 0.89 -8.88 3.69
C VAL A 13 -0.05 -7.70 3.94
N LEU A 14 -1.06 -7.89 4.81
CA LEU A 14 -1.99 -6.82 5.18
C LEU A 14 -1.29 -5.69 5.94
N ALA A 15 -0.40 -6.01 6.88
CA ALA A 15 0.39 -4.99 7.58
C ALA A 15 1.26 -4.17 6.62
N GLY A 16 1.91 -4.83 5.66
CA GLY A 16 2.68 -4.15 4.60
C GLY A 16 1.80 -3.29 3.69
N ALA A 17 0.64 -3.80 3.28
CA ALA A 17 -0.32 -3.08 2.45
C ALA A 17 -0.86 -1.83 3.17
N CYS A 18 -1.20 -1.95 4.46
CA CYS A 18 -1.60 -0.82 5.30
C CYS A 18 -0.48 0.21 5.42
N GLY A 19 0.76 -0.23 5.69
CA GLY A 19 1.91 0.66 5.79
C GLY A 19 2.14 1.47 4.50
N ILE A 20 2.12 0.79 3.35
CA ILE A 20 2.25 1.44 2.04
C ILE A 20 1.09 2.42 1.78
N ALA A 21 -0.14 2.02 2.05
CA ALA A 21 -1.31 2.88 1.85
C ALA A 21 -1.24 4.16 2.70
N VAL A 22 -0.83 4.04 3.97
CA VAL A 22 -0.67 5.19 4.87
C VAL A 22 0.46 6.11 4.41
N LEU A 23 1.56 5.55 3.88
CA LEU A 23 2.65 6.36 3.34
C LEU A 23 2.19 7.17 2.11
N PHE A 24 1.47 6.55 1.18
CA PHE A 24 0.89 7.25 0.04
C PHE A 24 -0.10 8.33 0.49
N LEU A 25 -0.97 8.01 1.45
CA LEU A 25 -1.91 8.98 2.00
C LEU A 25 -1.18 10.17 2.64
N GLY A 26 -0.15 9.89 3.45
CA GLY A 26 0.68 10.90 4.09
C GLY A 26 1.36 11.80 3.07
N VAL A 27 1.98 11.22 2.03
CA VAL A 27 2.61 11.99 0.94
C VAL A 27 1.59 12.90 0.25
N MET A 28 0.38 12.41 -0.03
CA MET A 28 -0.67 13.22 -0.66
C MET A 28 -1.12 14.36 0.25
N VAL A 29 -1.29 14.11 1.56
CA VAL A 29 -1.64 15.16 2.53
C VAL A 29 -0.53 16.20 2.65
N MET A 30 0.74 15.78 2.68
CA MET A 30 1.88 16.69 2.70
C MET A 30 2.01 17.49 1.40
N ALA A 31 1.64 16.89 0.26
CA ALA A 31 1.59 17.62 -1.01
C ALA A 31 0.50 18.69 -1.01
N GLU A 32 -0.67 18.41 -0.43
CA GLU A 32 -1.75 19.39 -0.25
C GLU A 32 -1.36 20.52 0.71
N GLU A 33 -0.55 20.25 1.74
CA GLU A 33 0.04 21.30 2.59
C GLU A 33 0.98 22.23 1.81
N VAL A 34 1.78 21.69 0.89
CA VAL A 34 2.80 22.47 0.17
C VAL A 34 2.21 23.23 -1.02
N ILE A 35 1.25 22.62 -1.73
CA ILE A 35 0.74 23.11 -3.02
C ILE A 35 -0.68 23.70 -2.87
N GLY A 36 -1.45 23.19 -1.91
CA GLY A 36 -2.85 23.53 -1.71
C GLY A 36 -3.07 24.51 -0.54
N ASP A 37 -4.29 24.48 -0.02
CA ASP A 37 -4.79 25.37 1.05
C ASP A 37 -4.70 24.71 2.45
N GLY A 38 -3.72 23.81 2.65
CA GLY A 38 -3.44 23.12 3.92
C GLY A 38 -3.66 21.59 3.91
N ALA A 39 -3.36 20.90 5.03
CA ALA A 39 -3.41 19.44 5.17
C ALA A 39 -4.85 18.97 5.12
N ARG A 40 -5.24 18.48 3.96
CA ARG A 40 -6.56 17.93 3.75
C ARG A 40 -6.45 16.56 3.12
N VAL A 41 -7.23 15.63 3.67
CA VAL A 41 -7.44 14.34 3.03
C VAL A 41 -8.38 14.55 1.86
N THR A 42 -7.85 14.42 0.64
CA THR A 42 -8.64 14.56 -0.59
C THR A 42 -9.17 13.22 -1.08
N ARG A 43 -10.25 13.27 -1.86
CA ARG A 43 -10.80 12.07 -2.53
C ARG A 43 -9.74 11.40 -3.42
N ALA A 44 -8.92 12.19 -4.10
CA ALA A 44 -7.83 11.70 -4.93
C ALA A 44 -6.78 10.96 -4.08
N GLY A 45 -6.34 11.56 -2.97
CA GLY A 45 -5.41 10.92 -2.02
C GLY A 45 -5.93 9.59 -1.47
N LEU A 46 -7.22 9.54 -1.11
CA LEU A 46 -7.86 8.29 -0.67
C LEU A 46 -7.90 7.22 -1.76
N MET A 47 -8.27 7.59 -3.00
CA MET A 47 -8.32 6.65 -4.12
C MET A 47 -6.93 6.09 -4.46
N ILE A 48 -5.90 6.93 -4.43
CA ILE A 48 -4.50 6.52 -4.66
C ILE A 48 -4.03 5.58 -3.55
N SER A 49 -4.33 5.90 -2.30
CA SER A 49 -3.97 5.06 -1.14
C SER A 49 -4.66 3.70 -1.19
N ALA A 50 -5.94 3.66 -1.59
CA ALA A 50 -6.68 2.42 -1.81
C ALA A 50 -6.10 1.61 -2.98
N ALA A 51 -5.72 2.26 -4.08
CA ALA A 51 -5.07 1.60 -5.21
C ALA A 51 -3.71 0.99 -4.79
N ALA A 52 -2.92 1.70 -3.98
CA ALA A 52 -1.65 1.20 -3.46
C ALA A 52 -1.85 -0.02 -2.55
N PHE A 53 -2.87 0.00 -1.68
CA PHE A 53 -3.25 -1.15 -0.85
C PHE A 53 -3.61 -2.37 -1.70
N LEU A 54 -4.54 -2.19 -2.65
CA LEU A 54 -5.02 -3.27 -3.53
C LEU A 54 -3.90 -3.81 -4.42
N GLY A 55 -3.03 -2.93 -4.93
CA GLY A 55 -1.86 -3.33 -5.72
C GLY A 55 -0.89 -4.20 -4.92
N TYR A 56 -0.60 -3.82 -3.68
CA TYR A 56 0.27 -4.62 -2.80
C TYR A 56 -0.33 -6.00 -2.54
N VAL A 57 -1.61 -6.07 -2.16
CA VAL A 57 -2.32 -7.32 -1.90
C VAL A 57 -2.40 -8.19 -3.16
N GLY A 58 -2.70 -7.60 -4.31
CA GLY A 58 -2.80 -8.30 -5.58
C GLY A 58 -1.47 -8.94 -6.01
N VAL A 59 -0.37 -8.18 -5.94
CA VAL A 59 0.97 -8.69 -6.25
C VAL A 59 1.36 -9.81 -5.28
N ALA A 60 1.10 -9.64 -3.97
CA ALA A 60 1.35 -10.68 -2.98
C ALA A 60 0.55 -11.96 -3.27
N GLY A 61 -0.69 -11.83 -3.72
CA GLY A 61 -1.51 -12.96 -4.15
C GLY A 61 -0.93 -13.70 -5.35
N ILE A 62 -0.48 -12.97 -6.38
CA ILE A 62 0.12 -13.55 -7.59
C ILE A 62 1.40 -14.33 -7.24
N ILE A 63 2.29 -13.75 -6.43
CA ILE A 63 3.54 -14.41 -6.01
C ILE A 63 3.23 -15.73 -5.27
N ARG A 64 2.26 -15.71 -4.36
CA ARG A 64 1.88 -16.92 -3.60
C ARG A 64 1.22 -17.99 -4.47
N LEU A 65 0.45 -17.60 -5.49
CA LEU A 65 -0.13 -18.53 -6.47
C LEU A 65 0.92 -19.13 -7.40
N ASP A 66 2.00 -18.40 -7.66
CA ASP A 66 3.16 -18.89 -8.42
C ASP A 66 3.97 -19.89 -7.58
N GLU A 67 4.29 -19.56 -6.32
CA GLU A 67 4.96 -20.46 -5.37
C GLU A 67 4.19 -21.76 -5.14
N ALA A 68 2.84 -21.73 -5.11
CA ALA A 68 2.02 -22.93 -4.92
C ALA A 68 1.93 -23.83 -6.17
N ARG A 69 2.35 -23.33 -7.35
CA ARG A 69 2.35 -24.07 -8.62
C ARG A 69 3.72 -24.65 -8.99
N SER A 70 4.78 -24.24 -8.30
CA SER A 70 6.15 -24.73 -8.47
C SER A 70 6.48 -25.90 -7.55
#